data_AF-A0A2P4YGU5-F1
#
_entry.id   AF-A0A2P4YGU5-F1
#
_cell.length_a   1.000
_cell.length_b   1.000
_cell.length_c   1.000
_cell.angle_alpha   90.00
_cell.angle_beta   90.00
_cell.angle_gamma   90.00
#
_symmetry.space_group_name_H-M   'P 1'
#
loop_
_entity.id
_entity.type
_entity.pdbx_description
1 polymer ?
#
loop_
_entity_poly.entity_id
_entity_poly.type
_entity_poly.pdbx_seq_one_letter_code
_entity_poly.pdbx_strand_id
1 'polypeptide(L)'
;MPINMEDDAPTLGRGLRGAGYIKKDLRERDGNPIKYHSRRGFYSSLAYKRIGTKFVHLPKLNEGLLKVVYPNRSNVGPQRNISADLTKLIKSLLFDGNIDQPLYDSMSMNDKRVFHELLRITHTQHSLRDPIKDPRDVSKQRNDNPSILRELKQVLVDMYSAKLISDKEFKEVLLAIV
;
A
#
# COMPACT_ATOMS: atom_id res chain seq x y z
N MET A 1 47.45 22.23 55.44
CA MET A 1 48.16 21.90 54.19
C MET A 1 47.70 20.52 53.73
N PRO A 2 47.71 20.23 52.42
CA PRO A 2 46.60 20.16 51.43
C PRO A 2 45.89 18.78 51.47
N ILE A 3 44.81 18.48 50.74
CA ILE A 3 44.73 18.24 49.29
C ILE A 3 43.26 18.46 48.86
N ASN A 4 43.05 19.35 47.90
CA ASN A 4 41.81 19.45 47.15
C ASN A 4 41.71 18.24 46.22
N MET A 5 40.72 17.38 46.42
CA MET A 5 40.27 16.44 45.39
C MET A 5 39.19 17.16 44.59
N GLU A 6 39.51 17.52 43.35
CA GLU A 6 38.54 17.97 42.35
C GLU A 6 37.56 16.82 42.08
N ASP A 7 36.27 17.05 42.33
CA ASP A 7 35.21 16.11 41.94
C ASP A 7 35.08 16.12 40.41
N ASP A 8 35.60 15.07 39.78
CA ASP A 8 35.41 14.73 38.38
C ASP A 8 33.90 14.63 38.07
N ALA A 9 33.37 15.63 37.37
CA ALA A 9 32.03 15.57 36.80
C ALA A 9 31.99 14.45 35.74
N PRO A 10 31.09 13.46 35.84
CA PRO A 10 30.96 12.45 34.79
C PRO A 10 30.39 13.12 33.54
N THR A 11 31.21 13.24 32.50
CA THR A 11 30.79 13.64 31.16
C THR A 11 29.90 12.54 30.58
N LEU A 12 28.60 12.60 30.89
CA LEU A 12 27.58 11.76 30.28
C LEU A 12 27.48 12.10 28.79
N GLY A 13 28.10 11.23 27.98
CA GLY A 13 28.09 11.30 26.53
C GLY A 13 26.69 11.50 25.94
N ARG A 14 26.61 12.23 24.83
CA ARG A 14 25.40 12.43 24.03
C ARG A 14 24.98 11.11 23.35
N GLY A 15 24.35 10.23 24.10
CA GLY A 15 23.54 9.15 23.56
C GLY A 15 22.24 9.72 22.98
N LEU A 16 21.92 9.39 21.73
CA LEU A 16 20.60 9.65 21.14
C LEU A 16 19.54 8.92 21.97
N ARG A 17 18.85 9.64 22.86
CA ARG A 17 17.71 9.09 23.61
C ARG A 17 16.57 8.82 22.64
N GLY A 18 16.24 7.54 22.53
CA GLY A 18 15.12 7.02 21.76
C GLY A 18 13.78 7.68 22.12
N ALA A 19 12.84 7.58 21.18
CA ALA A 19 11.51 8.14 21.20
C ALA A 19 10.66 7.66 22.40
N GLY A 20 10.85 8.28 23.56
CA GLY A 20 9.88 8.35 24.63
C GLY A 20 9.19 9.72 24.58
N TYR A 21 7.86 9.75 24.66
CA TYR A 21 7.10 10.99 24.82
C TYR A 21 7.60 11.72 26.09
N ILE A 22 8.42 12.74 25.91
CA ILE A 22 8.72 13.67 26.99
C ILE A 22 7.42 14.42 27.26
N LYS A 23 6.74 14.09 28.37
CA LYS A 23 5.77 15.01 28.97
C LYS A 23 6.56 16.26 29.35
N LYS A 24 6.61 17.22 28.44
CA LYS A 24 7.09 18.55 28.80
C LYS A 24 5.93 19.15 29.61
N ASP A 25 6.17 19.45 30.89
CA ASP A 25 5.29 20.29 31.70
C ASP A 25 5.37 21.73 31.17
N LEU A 26 4.90 21.92 29.94
CA LEU A 26 4.81 23.23 29.32
C LEU A 26 3.66 23.95 30.00
N ARG A 27 4.01 25.03 30.68
CA ARG A 27 3.07 25.98 31.24
C ARG A 27 2.98 27.17 30.31
N GLU A 28 1.80 27.77 30.25
CA GLU A 28 1.62 29.07 29.59
C GLU A 28 2.45 30.13 30.34
N ARG A 29 2.61 31.31 29.73
CA ARG A 29 3.36 32.43 30.33
C ARG A 29 2.86 32.80 31.73
N ASP A 30 1.59 32.53 32.01
CA ASP A 30 0.90 32.83 33.26
C ASP A 30 0.94 31.67 34.27
N GLY A 31 1.75 30.63 34.02
CA GLY A 31 1.95 29.51 34.94
C GLY A 31 0.84 28.45 34.93
N ASN A 32 -0.21 28.64 34.14
CA ASN A 32 -1.27 27.66 33.95
C ASN A 32 -0.78 26.44 33.16
N PRO A 33 -1.17 25.21 33.51
CA PRO A 33 -0.86 24.02 32.71
C PRO A 33 -1.47 24.17 31.32
N ILE A 34 -0.67 23.99 30.26
CA ILE A 34 -1.21 23.94 28.90
C ILE A 34 -2.20 22.77 28.85
N LYS A 35 -3.49 23.08 28.66
CA LYS A 35 -4.53 22.07 28.47
C LYS A 35 -4.28 21.36 27.15
N TYR A 36 -3.52 20.27 27.16
CA TYR A 36 -3.58 19.30 26.09
C TYR A 36 -5.03 18.84 25.99
N HIS A 37 -5.73 19.20 24.91
CA HIS A 37 -7.11 18.77 24.71
C HIS A 37 -7.16 17.24 24.62
N SER A 38 -7.38 16.57 25.75
CA SER A 38 -7.53 15.11 25.87
C SER A 38 -8.71 14.55 25.06
N ARG A 39 -9.57 15.43 24.52
CA ARG A 39 -10.64 15.07 23.57
C ARG A 39 -10.15 14.89 22.11
N ARG A 40 -8.94 15.33 21.73
CA ARG A 40 -8.43 15.18 20.35
C ARG A 40 -8.26 13.73 19.92
N GLY A 41 -8.00 12.81 20.85
CA GLY A 41 -7.86 11.38 20.55
C GLY A 41 -9.15 10.75 20.01
N PHE A 42 -10.29 11.06 20.64
CA PHE A 42 -11.60 10.45 20.35
C PHE A 42 -12.21 10.91 19.02
N TYR A 43 -12.11 12.19 18.67
CA TYR A 43 -12.53 12.68 17.35
C TYR A 43 -11.59 12.21 16.23
N SER A 44 -10.32 11.96 16.55
CA SER A 44 -9.36 11.48 15.55
C SER A 44 -9.54 10.01 15.17
N SER A 45 -10.07 9.16 16.06
CA SER A 45 -10.39 7.77 15.74
C SER A 45 -11.66 7.65 14.87
N LEU A 46 -12.62 8.56 15.04
CA LEU A 46 -13.82 8.65 14.19
C LEU A 46 -13.48 9.07 12.75
N ALA A 47 -12.48 9.94 12.57
CA ALA A 47 -12.08 10.40 11.25
C ALA A 47 -10.99 9.54 10.59
N TYR A 48 -10.19 8.81 11.37
CA TYR A 48 -9.06 8.04 10.85
C TYR A 48 -9.02 6.62 11.42
N LYS A 49 -8.99 5.63 10.53
CA LYS A 49 -8.83 4.22 10.90
C LYS A 49 -7.44 3.72 10.52
N ARG A 50 -6.82 2.94 11.40
CA ARG A 50 -5.49 2.37 11.17
C ARG A 50 -5.57 1.23 10.16
N ILE A 51 -4.60 1.18 9.25
CA ILE A 51 -4.36 0.08 8.32
C ILE A 51 -2.86 -0.19 8.29
N GLY A 52 -2.43 -1.35 8.80
CA GLY A 52 -1.02 -1.69 8.99
C GLY A 52 -0.25 -0.60 9.76
N THR A 53 0.70 0.05 9.09
CA THR A 53 1.56 1.12 9.66
C THR A 53 1.03 2.55 9.45
N LYS A 54 -0.11 2.71 8.76
CA LYS A 54 -0.66 4.01 8.34
C LYS A 54 -2.15 4.13 8.68
N PHE A 55 -2.80 5.21 8.22
CA PHE A 55 -4.20 5.49 8.47
C PHE A 55 -4.95 5.88 7.20
N VAL A 56 -6.22 5.51 7.11
CA VAL A 56 -7.17 5.96 6.09
C VAL A 56 -8.10 7.02 6.68
N HIS A 57 -8.34 8.09 5.94
CA HIS A 57 -9.32 9.12 6.31
C HIS A 57 -10.74 8.71 5.92
N LEU A 58 -11.56 8.35 6.91
CA LEU A 58 -12.89 7.78 6.72
C LEU A 58 -13.89 8.71 6.02
N PRO A 59 -13.96 10.03 6.31
CA PRO A 59 -14.90 10.92 5.61
C PRO A 59 -14.67 10.95 4.10
N LYS A 60 -13.40 11.09 3.67
CA LYS A 60 -13.05 11.06 2.23
C LYS A 60 -13.28 9.69 1.61
N LEU A 61 -13.03 8.61 2.36
CA LEU A 61 -13.33 7.27 1.90
C LEU A 61 -14.84 7.08 1.62
N ASN A 62 -15.71 7.68 2.44
CA ASN A 62 -17.16 7.65 2.22
C ASN A 62 -17.59 8.43 0.96
N GLU A 63 -16.81 9.43 0.56
CA GLU A 63 -16.99 10.21 -0.68
C GLU A 63 -16.36 9.51 -1.92
N GLY A 64 -15.81 8.29 -1.76
CA GLY A 64 -15.13 7.57 -2.85
C GLY A 64 -13.73 8.08 -3.15
N LEU A 65 -13.11 8.80 -2.21
CA LEU A 65 -11.77 9.37 -2.34
C LEU A 65 -10.81 8.72 -1.33
N LEU A 66 -9.87 7.93 -1.81
CA LEU A 66 -8.86 7.29 -0.99
C LEU A 66 -7.79 8.31 -0.57
N LYS A 67 -7.75 8.62 0.73
CA LYS A 67 -6.70 9.43 1.36
C LYS A 67 -6.02 8.62 2.47
N VAL A 68 -4.73 8.34 2.26
CA VAL A 68 -3.87 7.66 3.23
C VAL A 68 -2.94 8.68 3.89
N VAL A 69 -2.73 8.55 5.19
CA VAL A 69 -1.89 9.44 5.98
C VAL A 69 -0.96 8.68 6.93
N TYR A 70 0.15 9.30 7.29
CA TYR A 70 1.03 8.84 8.35
C TYR A 70 0.38 9.01 9.73
N PRO A 71 0.93 8.40 10.79
CA PRO A 71 0.45 8.63 12.17
C PRO A 71 0.42 10.10 12.59
N ASN A 72 1.38 10.90 12.09
CA ASN A 72 1.45 12.36 12.31
C ASN A 72 0.46 13.17 11.43
N ARG A 73 -0.42 12.49 10.67
CA ARG A 73 -1.44 13.05 9.76
C ARG A 73 -0.92 13.74 8.50
N SER A 74 0.37 13.65 8.19
CA SER A 74 0.86 14.07 6.87
C SER A 74 0.42 13.09 5.79
N ASN A 75 0.21 13.59 4.57
CA ASN A 75 -0.28 12.78 3.46
C ASN A 75 0.74 11.70 3.05
N VAL A 76 0.23 10.53 2.71
CA VAL A 76 1.01 9.44 2.10
C VAL A 76 0.61 9.40 0.63
N GLY A 77 1.32 10.17 -0.18
CA GLY A 77 1.05 10.26 -1.62
C GLY A 77 -0.22 11.04 -1.98
N PRO A 78 -0.60 11.01 -3.26
CA PRO A 78 -1.79 11.71 -3.77
C PRO A 78 -3.09 11.02 -3.35
N GLN A 79 -4.17 11.79 -3.32
CA GLN A 79 -5.52 11.26 -3.13
C GLN A 79 -6.02 10.67 -4.45
N ARG A 80 -6.76 9.57 -4.40
CA ARG A 80 -7.24 8.88 -5.60
C ARG A 80 -8.74 8.60 -5.52
N ASN A 81 -9.44 8.86 -6.63
CA ASN A 81 -10.81 8.43 -6.79
C ASN A 81 -10.84 6.91 -6.90
N ILE A 82 -11.78 6.28 -6.22
CA ILE A 82 -11.95 4.83 -6.19
C ILE A 82 -13.41 4.47 -6.46
N SER A 83 -13.63 3.27 -6.99
CA SER A 83 -14.97 2.76 -7.21
C SER A 83 -15.72 2.47 -5.91
N ALA A 84 -17.04 2.35 -6.00
CA ALA A 84 -17.89 1.98 -4.87
C ALA A 84 -17.53 0.58 -4.33
N ASP A 85 -17.16 -0.35 -5.20
CA ASP A 85 -16.78 -1.71 -4.81
C ASP A 85 -15.42 -1.74 -4.11
N LEU A 86 -14.43 -0.98 -4.61
CA LEU A 86 -13.16 -0.80 -3.91
C LEU A 86 -13.35 -0.13 -2.55
N THR A 87 -14.28 0.82 -2.45
CA THR A 87 -14.62 1.47 -1.17
C THR A 87 -15.17 0.48 -0.16
N LYS A 88 -16.07 -0.42 -0.59
CA LYS A 88 -16.62 -1.49 0.26
C LYS A 88 -15.51 -2.45 0.72
N LEU A 89 -14.64 -2.87 -0.21
CA LEU A 89 -13.53 -3.78 0.10
C LEU A 89 -12.53 -3.17 1.10
N ILE A 90 -12.20 -1.88 0.94
CA ILE A 90 -11.32 -1.18 1.89
C ILE A 90 -11.99 -1.08 3.26
N LYS A 91 -13.31 -0.85 3.31
CA LYS A 91 -14.06 -0.84 4.57
C LYS A 91 -14.05 -2.20 5.25
N SER A 92 -14.32 -3.30 4.54
CA SER A 92 -14.27 -4.64 5.14
C SER A 92 -12.88 -4.93 5.74
N LEU A 93 -11.82 -4.57 5.02
CA LEU A 93 -10.45 -4.72 5.53
C LEU A 93 -10.19 -3.85 6.78
N LEU A 94 -10.70 -2.62 6.81
CA LEU A 94 -10.49 -1.68 7.91
C LEU A 94 -11.25 -2.03 9.20
N PHE A 95 -12.45 -2.59 9.06
CA PHE A 95 -13.34 -2.88 10.20
C PHE A 95 -13.30 -4.34 10.62
N ASP A 96 -13.31 -5.25 9.65
CA ASP A 96 -13.42 -6.69 9.89
C ASP A 96 -12.07 -7.39 9.82
N GLY A 97 -11.04 -6.73 9.28
CA GLY A 97 -9.70 -7.30 9.09
C GLY A 97 -9.63 -8.37 8.00
N ASN A 98 -10.73 -8.60 7.29
CA ASN A 98 -10.86 -9.61 6.25
C ASN A 98 -11.06 -8.98 4.87
N ILE A 99 -10.60 -9.69 3.85
CA ILE A 99 -10.75 -9.28 2.46
C ILE A 99 -11.79 -10.18 1.81
N ASP A 100 -12.84 -9.57 1.28
CA ASP A 100 -13.85 -10.24 0.48
C ASP A 100 -13.24 -10.61 -0.88
N GLN A 101 -12.72 -11.84 -0.95
CA GLN A 101 -12.04 -12.36 -2.14
C GLN A 101 -12.95 -12.39 -3.39
N PRO A 102 -14.21 -12.87 -3.35
CA PRO A 102 -15.07 -12.83 -4.53
C PRO A 102 -15.38 -11.41 -5.00
N LEU A 103 -15.55 -10.45 -4.07
CA LEU A 103 -15.66 -9.05 -4.44
C LEU A 103 -14.37 -8.58 -5.13
N TYR A 104 -13.20 -8.84 -4.54
CA TYR A 104 -11.92 -8.48 -5.13
C TYR A 104 -11.75 -9.07 -6.54
N ASP A 105 -12.09 -10.33 -6.76
CA ASP A 105 -11.92 -11.01 -8.04
C ASP A 105 -12.84 -10.46 -9.13
N SER A 106 -14.03 -9.99 -8.78
CA SER A 106 -14.97 -9.37 -9.72
C SER A 106 -14.59 -7.94 -10.16
N MET A 107 -13.69 -7.27 -9.41
CA MET A 107 -13.35 -5.86 -9.64
C MET A 107 -12.47 -5.61 -10.87
N SER A 108 -12.51 -4.35 -11.32
CA SER A 108 -11.68 -3.86 -12.43
C SER A 108 -10.17 -3.98 -12.13
N MET A 109 -9.37 -4.14 -13.18
CA MET A 109 -7.91 -4.19 -13.03
C MET A 109 -7.31 -2.92 -12.43
N ASN A 110 -7.92 -1.76 -12.68
CA ASN A 110 -7.46 -0.50 -12.09
C ASN A 110 -7.70 -0.49 -10.58
N ASP A 111 -8.87 -0.90 -10.12
CA ASP A 111 -9.16 -0.95 -8.69
C ASP A 111 -8.32 -1.99 -7.96
N LYS A 112 -8.11 -3.17 -8.57
CA LYS A 112 -7.20 -4.21 -8.03
C LYS A 112 -5.78 -3.66 -7.85
N ARG A 113 -5.29 -2.86 -8.81
CA ARG A 113 -3.97 -2.19 -8.72
C ARG A 113 -3.91 -1.20 -7.57
N VAL A 114 -4.92 -0.33 -7.45
CA VAL A 114 -5.00 0.67 -6.36
C VAL A 114 -5.04 -0.03 -5.01
N PHE A 115 -5.82 -1.10 -4.89
CA PHE A 115 -5.90 -1.90 -3.66
C PHE A 115 -4.56 -2.54 -3.31
N HIS A 116 -3.90 -3.19 -4.27
CA HIS A 116 -2.59 -3.79 -4.05
C HIS A 116 -1.54 -2.75 -3.63
N GLU A 117 -1.55 -1.57 -4.25
CA GLU A 117 -0.68 -0.46 -3.85
C GLU A 117 -0.98 0.04 -2.43
N LEU A 118 -2.26 0.14 -2.06
CA LEU A 118 -2.66 0.44 -0.68
C LEU A 118 -2.07 -0.57 0.30
N LEU A 119 -2.17 -1.88 0.02
CA LEU A 119 -1.63 -2.92 0.89
C LEU A 119 -0.11 -2.81 1.05
N ARG A 120 0.59 -2.54 -0.06
CA ARG A 120 2.03 -2.35 -0.08
C ARG A 120 2.46 -1.13 0.74
N ILE A 121 1.86 0.03 0.48
CA ILE A 121 2.18 1.29 1.16
C ILE A 121 1.91 1.16 2.67
N THR A 122 0.83 0.49 3.04
CA THR A 122 0.42 0.33 4.44
C THR A 122 1.13 -0.84 5.15
N HIS A 123 1.91 -1.63 4.42
CA HIS A 123 2.59 -2.85 4.88
C HIS A 123 1.63 -3.90 5.46
N THR A 124 0.37 -3.91 5.02
CA THR A 124 -0.62 -4.90 5.47
C THR A 124 -0.45 -6.26 4.81
N GLN A 125 0.33 -6.37 3.74
CA GLN A 125 0.60 -7.65 3.06
C GLN A 125 1.15 -8.72 4.03
N HIS A 126 1.94 -8.32 5.03
CA HIS A 126 2.49 -9.23 6.03
C HIS A 126 1.50 -9.59 7.15
N SER A 127 0.39 -8.87 7.26
CA SER A 127 -0.65 -9.11 8.26
C SER A 127 -1.79 -9.96 7.71
N LEU A 128 -1.85 -10.16 6.39
CA LEU A 128 -2.84 -11.02 5.75
C LEU A 128 -2.41 -12.49 5.87
N ARG A 129 -3.39 -13.36 6.14
CA ARG A 129 -3.18 -14.81 6.20
C ARG A 129 -2.73 -15.36 4.84
N ASP A 130 -3.37 -14.90 3.78
CA ASP A 130 -3.06 -15.24 2.41
C ASP A 130 -2.60 -13.97 1.65
N PRO A 131 -1.36 -13.92 1.15
CA PRO A 131 -0.85 -12.78 0.41
C PRO A 131 -1.62 -12.59 -0.90
N ILE A 132 -2.16 -11.39 -1.11
CA ILE A 132 -2.76 -11.02 -2.40
C ILE A 132 -1.64 -10.82 -3.42
N LYS A 133 -1.68 -11.61 -4.51
CA LYS A 133 -0.74 -11.53 -5.63
C LYS A 133 -0.87 -10.20 -6.37
N ASP A 134 0.23 -9.73 -6.96
CA ASP A 134 0.20 -8.51 -7.77
C ASP A 134 -0.69 -8.75 -9.01
N PRO A 135 -1.75 -7.94 -9.23
CA PRO A 135 -2.61 -8.07 -10.40
C PRO A 135 -1.86 -7.93 -11.73
N ARG A 136 -0.64 -7.37 -11.75
CA ARG A 136 0.20 -7.28 -12.95
C ARG A 136 0.92 -8.58 -13.28
N ASP A 137 1.20 -9.44 -12.30
CA ASP A 137 1.89 -10.70 -12.56
C ASP A 137 0.98 -11.71 -13.28
N VAL A 138 -0.34 -11.60 -13.12
CA VAL A 138 -1.32 -12.38 -13.91
C VAL A 138 -1.22 -12.07 -15.41
N SER A 139 -0.82 -10.85 -15.78
CA SER A 139 -0.67 -10.47 -17.19
C SER A 139 0.58 -11.04 -17.86
N LYS A 140 1.61 -11.41 -17.08
CA LYS A 140 2.79 -12.10 -17.62
C LYS A 140 2.51 -13.56 -17.96
N GLN A 141 1.47 -14.15 -17.38
CA GLN A 141 0.99 -15.50 -17.71
C GLN A 141 0.00 -15.54 -18.89
N ARG A 142 -0.36 -14.39 -19.49
CA ARG A 142 -1.30 -14.34 -20.63
C ARG A 142 -0.70 -14.76 -21.98
N ASN A 143 0.54 -15.23 -22.01
CA ASN A 143 1.10 -15.85 -23.22
C ASN A 143 0.60 -17.30 -23.43
N ASP A 144 -0.10 -17.87 -22.45
CA ASP A 144 -0.64 -19.24 -22.53
C ASP A 144 -2.15 -19.27 -22.81
N ASN A 145 -2.68 -18.27 -23.52
CA ASN A 145 -4.08 -18.29 -23.94
C ASN A 145 -4.24 -19.19 -25.18
N PRO A 146 -4.91 -20.35 -25.09
CA PRO A 146 -4.99 -21.31 -26.20
C PRO A 146 -5.75 -20.76 -27.42
N SER A 147 -6.64 -19.77 -27.23
CA SER A 147 -7.32 -19.08 -28.34
C SER A 147 -6.36 -18.21 -29.16
N ILE A 148 -5.48 -17.46 -28.49
CA ILE A 148 -4.49 -16.58 -29.15
C ILE A 148 -3.44 -17.42 -29.89
N LEU A 149 -3.03 -18.55 -29.31
CA LEU A 149 -2.15 -19.52 -29.99
C LEU A 149 -2.80 -20.11 -31.25
N ARG A 150 -4.10 -20.38 -31.22
CA ARG A 150 -4.83 -20.85 -32.42
C ARG A 150 -4.89 -19.76 -33.49
N GLU A 151 -5.20 -18.52 -33.12
CA GLU A 151 -5.23 -17.39 -34.05
C GLU A 151 -3.84 -17.11 -34.65
N LEU A 152 -2.78 -17.13 -33.84
CA LEU A 152 -1.40 -16.98 -34.33
C LEU A 152 -1.01 -18.09 -35.30
N LYS A 153 -1.36 -19.35 -35.01
CA LYS A 153 -1.13 -20.48 -35.92
C LYS A 153 -1.90 -20.31 -37.23
N GLN A 154 -3.14 -19.81 -37.17
CA GLN A 154 -3.93 -19.54 -38.37
C GLN A 154 -3.29 -18.44 -39.23
N VAL A 155 -2.91 -17.31 -38.63
CA VAL A 155 -2.23 -16.21 -39.33
C VAL A 155 -0.90 -16.68 -39.93
N LEU A 156 -0.14 -17.51 -39.22
CA LEU A 156 1.11 -18.08 -39.73
C LEU A 156 0.89 -18.95 -40.99
N VAL A 157 -0.14 -19.81 -40.96
CA VAL A 157 -0.53 -20.64 -42.11
C VAL A 157 -0.99 -19.79 -43.28
N ASP A 158 -1.80 -18.76 -43.01
CA ASP A 158 -2.30 -17.84 -44.03
C ASP A 158 -1.14 -17.07 -44.69
N MET A 159 -0.18 -16.57 -43.90
CA MET A 159 1.03 -15.90 -44.39
C MET A 159 1.92 -16.82 -45.24
N TYR A 160 2.07 -18.08 -44.84
CA TYR A 160 2.80 -19.08 -45.61
C TYR A 160 2.09 -19.40 -46.94
N SER A 161 0.77 -19.58 -46.91
CA SER A 161 -0.04 -19.83 -48.11
C SER A 161 0.00 -18.67 -49.10
N ALA A 162 0.07 -17.44 -48.59
CA ALA A 162 0.23 -16.22 -49.37
C ALA A 162 1.69 -16.00 -49.87
N LYS A 163 2.62 -16.92 -49.56
CA LYS A 163 4.06 -16.84 -49.90
C LYS A 163 4.74 -15.56 -49.36
N LEU A 164 4.23 -15.00 -48.27
CA LEU A 164 4.79 -13.82 -47.61
C LEU A 164 6.02 -14.16 -46.76
N ILE A 165 6.14 -15.42 -46.37
CA ILE A 165 7.26 -15.97 -45.60
C ILE A 165 7.79 -17.23 -46.28
N SER A 166 9.08 -17.48 -46.12
CA SER A 166 9.75 -18.67 -46.64
C SER A 166 9.49 -19.91 -45.75
N ASP A 167 9.72 -21.10 -46.29
CA ASP A 167 9.60 -22.37 -45.55
C ASP A 167 10.53 -22.43 -44.33
N LYS A 168 11.67 -21.75 -44.39
CA LYS A 168 12.63 -21.64 -43.29
C LYS A 168 12.07 -20.76 -42.17
N GLU A 169 11.56 -19.58 -42.49
CA GLU A 169 10.96 -18.64 -41.54
C GLU A 169 9.69 -19.22 -40.90
N PHE A 170 8.88 -19.94 -41.68
CA PHE A 170 7.70 -20.64 -41.17
C PHE A 170 8.08 -21.67 -40.10
N LYS A 171 9.10 -22.50 -40.36
CA LYS A 171 9.59 -23.51 -39.41
C LYS A 171 10.19 -22.89 -38.16
N GLU A 172 10.97 -21.82 -38.30
CA GLU A 172 11.57 -21.10 -37.17
C GLU A 172 10.50 -20.50 -36.24
N VAL A 173 9.47 -19.86 -36.80
CA VAL A 173 8.38 -19.27 -36.02
C VAL A 173 7.46 -20.34 -35.42
N LEU A 174 7.20 -21.43 -36.15
CA LEU A 174 6.42 -22.56 -35.62
C LEU A 174 7.09 -23.18 -34.40
N LEU A 175 8.42 -23.35 -34.42
CA LEU A 175 9.21 -23.87 -33.29
C LEU A 175 9.21 -22.92 -32.09
N ALA A 176 9.09 -21.61 -32.30
CA ALA A 176 9.01 -20.63 -31.22
C ALA A 176 7.62 -20.53 -30.55
N ILE A 177 6.58 -21.11 -31.17
CA ILE A 177 5.18 -21.09 -30.72
C ILE A 177 4.77 -22.42 -30.03
N VAL A 178 5.61 -23.46 -30.12
CA VAL A 178 5.44 -24.78 -29.44
C VAL A 178 6.07 -24.74 -28.06
#